data_AF-A0A6P1BBG8-F1
#
_entry.id   AF-A0A6P1BBG8-F1
#
_cell.length_a   1.000
_cell.length_b   1.000
_cell.length_c   1.000
_cell.angle_alpha   90.00
_cell.angle_beta   90.00
_cell.angle_gamma   90.00
#
_symmetry.space_group_name_H-M   'P 1'
#
loop_
_entity.id
_entity.type
_entity.pdbx_description
1 polymer ?
#
loop_
_entity_poly.entity_id
_entity_poly.type
_entity_poly.pdbx_seq_one_letter_code
_entity_poly.pdbx_strand_id
1 'polypeptide(L)'
;MAATYQTDDTAGNVPAAPQDNGRAAYTYFVNQGLTPAQAAGIVGNLQGESGQGLDPNAISRGDGRDGSDSIGIGQWNSGRADALRAYAASKGTPWNDLNTQLEFLHSELKGPESAAYAGLTAAQTPEQAGQAMLAFERPKDWNVPGAHPERARYAARAFAAYGPSASTTLAPPSATQPSPQQAPVPPAPAAPIFAGGSPGASVPQPAPFVDPQVQAPPIFFAQRKPIDLSGLRAALARAPIFASSQ
;
A
#
# COMPACT_ATOMS: atom_id res chain seq x y z
N MET A 1 43.62 -11.72 -20.22
CA MET A 1 43.48 -10.74 -19.13
C MET A 1 42.13 -10.97 -18.48
N ALA A 2 42.12 -11.67 -17.35
CA ALA A 2 40.94 -11.91 -16.53
C ALA A 2 41.27 -11.32 -15.15
N ALA A 3 40.54 -10.29 -14.74
CA ALA A 3 40.69 -9.69 -13.42
C ALA A 3 39.77 -10.44 -12.46
N THR A 4 40.36 -11.30 -11.65
CA THR A 4 39.78 -11.88 -10.45
C THR A 4 39.51 -10.77 -9.43
N TYR A 5 38.25 -10.60 -9.02
CA TYR A 5 37.92 -9.78 -7.85
C TYR A 5 38.09 -10.61 -6.59
N GLN A 6 39.11 -10.25 -5.83
CA GLN A 6 39.36 -10.71 -4.47
C GLN A 6 38.58 -9.78 -3.54
N THR A 7 37.66 -10.32 -2.75
CA THR A 7 36.95 -9.57 -1.71
C THR A 7 37.85 -9.49 -0.48
N ASP A 8 38.29 -8.28 -0.15
CA ASP A 8 39.00 -8.00 1.09
C ASP A 8 37.97 -7.60 2.16
N ASP A 9 37.99 -8.34 3.27
CA ASP A 9 37.11 -8.17 4.41
C ASP A 9 37.55 -6.94 5.22
N THR A 10 36.88 -5.80 5.01
CA THR A 10 36.92 -4.68 5.98
C THR A 10 35.50 -4.27 6.36
N ALA A 11 35.21 -4.40 7.65
CA ALA A 11 33.97 -3.99 8.28
C ALA A 11 33.76 -2.48 8.12
N GLY A 12 32.98 -2.08 7.11
CA GLY A 12 32.60 -0.71 6.85
C GLY A 12 31.25 -0.68 6.13
N ASN A 13 30.19 -0.45 6.90
CA ASN A 13 28.85 -0.05 6.46
C ASN A 13 28.41 -0.53 5.07
N VAL A 14 28.04 -1.81 4.96
CA VAL A 14 27.40 -2.36 3.76
C VAL A 14 26.08 -1.59 3.55
N PRO A 15 25.80 -1.00 2.37
CA PRO A 15 24.51 -0.42 2.09
C PRO A 15 23.45 -1.50 2.33
N ALA A 16 22.44 -1.20 3.14
CA ALA A 16 21.28 -2.08 3.27
C ALA A 16 20.80 -2.45 1.86
N ALA A 17 20.55 -3.74 1.62
CA ALA A 17 19.93 -4.20 0.38
C ALA A 17 18.74 -3.27 0.03
N PRO A 18 18.50 -2.94 -1.25
CA PRO A 18 17.40 -2.04 -1.60
C PRO A 18 16.14 -2.50 -0.89
N GLN A 19 15.64 -1.66 0.02
CA GLN A 19 14.42 -1.95 0.74
C GLN A 19 13.34 -2.14 -0.33
N ASP A 20 12.54 -3.21 -0.23
CA ASP A 20 11.45 -3.45 -1.18
C ASP A 20 10.43 -2.31 -1.04
N ASN A 21 10.62 -1.24 -1.82
CA ASN A 21 9.81 -0.03 -1.75
C ASN A 21 8.35 -0.34 -2.05
N GLY A 22 8.07 -1.35 -2.89
CA GLY A 22 6.71 -1.81 -3.13
C GLY A 22 6.08 -2.43 -1.89
N ARG A 23 6.81 -3.28 -1.16
CA ARG A 23 6.37 -3.78 0.15
C ARG A 23 6.16 -2.65 1.15
N ALA A 24 7.08 -1.68 1.21
CA ALA A 24 6.99 -0.55 2.13
C ALA A 24 5.76 0.32 1.83
N ALA A 25 5.53 0.66 0.56
CA ALA A 25 4.37 1.41 0.10
C ALA A 25 3.05 0.67 0.36
N TYR A 26 3.02 -0.63 0.06
CA TYR A 26 1.86 -1.49 0.35
C TYR A 26 1.52 -1.46 1.84
N THR A 27 2.53 -1.68 2.69
CA THR A 27 2.39 -1.71 4.15
C THR A 27 1.94 -0.37 4.69
N TYR A 28 2.47 0.74 4.16
CA TYR A 28 2.03 2.09 4.48
C TYR A 28 0.52 2.23 4.27
N PHE A 29 0.00 1.91 3.08
CA PHE A 29 -1.42 2.10 2.77
C PHE A 29 -2.35 1.18 3.56
N VAL A 30 -1.93 -0.06 3.84
CA VAL A 30 -2.67 -0.94 4.77
C VAL A 30 -2.73 -0.31 6.17
N ASN A 31 -1.62 0.23 6.67
CA ASN A 31 -1.57 0.92 7.97
C ASN A 31 -2.39 2.23 7.99
N GLN A 32 -2.68 2.81 6.82
CA GLN A 32 -3.57 3.96 6.67
C GLN A 32 -5.06 3.56 6.63
N GLY A 33 -5.39 2.26 6.74
CA GLY A 33 -6.76 1.74 6.81
C GLY A 33 -7.33 1.29 5.46
N LEU A 34 -6.52 1.24 4.40
CA LEU A 34 -6.96 0.66 3.11
C LEU A 34 -6.92 -0.87 3.18
N THR A 35 -7.81 -1.51 2.43
CA THR A 35 -7.78 -2.98 2.31
C THR A 35 -6.54 -3.43 1.53
N PRO A 36 -6.11 -4.69 1.70
CA PRO A 36 -5.06 -5.29 0.87
C PRO A 36 -5.24 -5.08 -0.65
N ALA A 37 -6.47 -5.22 -1.15
CA ALA A 37 -6.78 -5.01 -2.56
C ALA A 37 -6.56 -3.55 -2.99
N GLN A 38 -6.98 -2.60 -2.15
CA GLN A 38 -6.86 -1.17 -2.41
C GLN A 38 -5.40 -0.71 -2.35
N ALA A 39 -4.65 -1.14 -1.34
CA ALA A 39 -3.22 -0.87 -1.23
C ALA A 39 -2.44 -1.42 -2.44
N ALA A 40 -2.76 -2.64 -2.89
CA ALA A 40 -2.18 -3.21 -4.10
C ALA A 40 -2.55 -2.43 -5.37
N GLY A 41 -3.78 -1.91 -5.45
CA GLY A 41 -4.22 -1.02 -6.53
C GLY A 41 -3.37 0.23 -6.68
N ILE A 42 -3.06 0.90 -5.58
CA ILE A 42 -2.15 2.05 -5.57
C ILE A 42 -0.74 1.61 -5.99
N VAL A 43 -0.15 0.63 -5.29
CA VAL A 43 1.25 0.21 -5.52
C VAL A 43 1.48 -0.27 -6.94
N GLY A 44 0.56 -1.05 -7.49
CA GLY A 44 0.67 -1.53 -8.87
C GLY A 44 0.66 -0.39 -9.89
N ASN A 45 -0.15 0.65 -9.69
CA ASN A 45 -0.14 1.82 -10.59
C ASN A 45 1.18 2.59 -10.49
N LEU A 46 1.65 2.89 -9.28
CA LEU A 46 2.92 3.58 -9.09
C LEU A 46 4.10 2.80 -9.68
N GLN A 47 4.08 1.46 -9.60
CA GLN A 47 5.07 0.59 -10.25
C GLN A 47 4.99 0.64 -11.80
N GLY A 48 3.84 0.98 -12.34
CA GLY A 48 3.65 1.27 -13.77
C GLY A 48 4.28 2.60 -14.18
N GLU A 49 4.25 3.61 -13.30
CA GLU A 49 4.79 4.96 -13.56
C GLU A 49 6.32 5.04 -13.37
N SER A 50 6.80 4.56 -12.23
CA SER A 50 8.20 4.75 -11.78
C SER A 50 9.04 3.47 -11.85
N GLY A 51 8.50 2.41 -12.43
CA GLY A 51 9.13 1.11 -12.55
C GLY A 51 8.91 0.20 -11.34
N GLN A 52 9.23 -1.09 -11.50
CA GLN A 52 8.91 -2.14 -10.51
C GLN A 52 9.55 -1.89 -9.13
N GLY A 53 10.70 -1.21 -9.10
CA GLY A 53 11.42 -0.88 -7.87
C GLY A 53 10.86 0.31 -7.09
N LEU A 54 9.84 1.02 -7.61
CA LEU A 54 9.29 2.24 -6.99
C LEU A 54 10.40 3.20 -6.57
N ASP A 55 11.20 3.65 -7.52
CA ASP A 55 12.35 4.51 -7.23
C ASP A 55 11.86 5.93 -6.83
N PRO A 56 12.06 6.36 -5.57
CA PRO A 56 11.69 7.71 -5.15
C PRO A 56 12.51 8.80 -5.82
N ASN A 57 13.64 8.43 -6.46
CA ASN A 57 14.52 9.32 -7.19
C ASN A 57 14.21 9.38 -8.68
N ALA A 58 13.13 8.72 -9.14
CA ALA A 58 12.75 8.75 -10.54
C ALA A 58 12.58 10.20 -11.03
N ILE A 59 13.21 10.52 -12.16
CA ILE A 59 13.13 11.82 -12.82
C ILE A 59 13.00 11.57 -14.33
N SER A 60 11.93 12.08 -14.93
CA SER A 60 11.78 12.17 -16.38
C SER A 60 12.00 13.62 -16.78
N ARG A 61 13.11 13.89 -17.49
CA ARG A 61 13.51 15.27 -17.80
C ARG A 61 12.72 15.83 -18.96
N GLY A 62 12.09 16.99 -18.77
CA GLY A 62 11.39 17.74 -19.82
C GLY A 62 10.24 16.99 -20.50
N ASP A 63 9.62 16.02 -19.82
CA ASP A 63 8.49 15.25 -20.34
C ASP A 63 7.14 15.98 -20.20
N GLY A 64 7.09 16.97 -19.31
CA GLY A 64 5.95 17.85 -19.16
C GLY A 64 5.65 18.62 -20.44
N ARG A 65 4.37 18.90 -20.71
CA ARG A 65 3.96 19.71 -21.87
C ARG A 65 4.51 21.14 -21.82
N ASP A 66 4.82 21.61 -20.63
CA ASP A 66 5.47 22.89 -20.34
C ASP A 66 7.01 22.79 -20.27
N GLY A 67 7.58 21.61 -20.54
CA GLY A 67 9.00 21.31 -20.43
C GLY A 67 9.48 21.06 -18.99
N SER A 68 8.59 20.94 -18.02
CA SER A 68 8.95 20.57 -16.64
C SER A 68 9.30 19.09 -16.51
N ASP A 69 10.10 18.77 -15.49
CA ASP A 69 10.48 17.40 -15.14
C ASP A 69 9.37 16.74 -14.31
N SER A 70 9.02 15.50 -14.63
CA SER A 70 8.28 14.61 -13.71
C SER A 70 9.21 13.99 -12.67
N ILE A 71 8.78 13.90 -11.40
CA ILE A 71 9.60 13.40 -10.29
C ILE A 71 8.89 12.36 -9.41
N GLY A 72 9.67 11.48 -8.79
CA GLY A 72 9.24 10.56 -7.73
C GLY A 72 8.35 9.41 -8.19
N ILE A 73 7.87 8.61 -7.21
CA ILE A 73 7.13 7.37 -7.47
C ILE A 73 5.81 7.57 -8.24
N GLY A 74 5.21 8.75 -8.12
CA GLY A 74 3.98 9.13 -8.83
C GLY A 74 4.23 9.98 -10.08
N GLN A 75 5.49 10.16 -10.48
CA GLN A 75 5.87 10.97 -11.65
C GLN A 75 5.17 12.35 -11.67
N TRP A 76 5.15 13.03 -10.52
CA TRP A 76 4.51 14.33 -10.38
C TRP A 76 5.20 15.36 -11.27
N ASN A 77 4.43 16.06 -12.10
CA ASN A 77 4.92 17.04 -13.08
C ASN A 77 4.40 18.46 -12.77
N SER A 78 5.07 19.50 -13.29
CA SER A 78 4.65 20.90 -13.20
C SER A 78 4.27 21.32 -11.77
N GLY A 79 3.12 21.98 -11.56
CA GLY A 79 2.68 22.43 -10.24
C GLY A 79 2.52 21.32 -9.18
N ARG A 80 2.34 20.05 -9.57
CA ARG A 80 2.30 18.93 -8.61
C ARG A 80 3.70 18.56 -8.11
N ALA A 81 4.72 18.67 -8.97
CA ALA A 81 6.11 18.51 -8.57
C ALA A 81 6.52 19.58 -7.55
N ASP A 82 6.10 20.82 -7.78
CA ASP A 82 6.33 21.93 -6.84
C ASP A 82 5.61 21.70 -5.51
N ALA A 83 4.36 21.21 -5.56
CA ALA A 83 3.60 20.87 -4.36
C ALA A 83 4.26 19.75 -3.53
N LEU A 84 4.83 18.71 -4.17
CA LEU A 84 5.60 17.69 -3.47
C LEU A 84 6.84 18.28 -2.78
N ARG A 85 7.61 19.13 -3.48
CA ARG A 85 8.79 19.78 -2.90
C ARG A 85 8.41 20.67 -1.71
N ALA A 86 7.32 21.42 -1.81
CA ALA A 86 6.80 22.24 -0.73
C ALA A 86 6.31 21.39 0.46
N TYR A 87 5.62 20.28 0.20
CA TYR A 87 5.20 19.34 1.23
C TYR A 87 6.41 18.77 1.99
N ALA A 88 7.42 18.30 1.27
CA ALA A 88 8.67 17.80 1.84
C ALA A 88 9.39 18.86 2.69
N ALA A 89 9.50 20.09 2.18
CA ALA A 89 10.08 21.21 2.91
C ALA A 89 9.33 21.51 4.22
N SER A 90 8.00 21.45 4.22
CA SER A 90 7.18 21.65 5.43
C SER A 90 7.41 20.57 6.50
N LYS A 91 7.89 19.40 6.10
CA LYS A 91 8.20 18.26 6.96
C LYS A 91 9.67 18.22 7.39
N GLY A 92 10.52 19.05 6.79
CA GLY A 92 11.97 18.98 6.96
C GLY A 92 12.58 17.68 6.38
N THR A 93 11.91 17.05 5.41
CA THR A 93 12.36 15.83 4.73
C THR A 93 12.69 16.14 3.27
N PRO A 94 13.53 15.33 2.60
CA PRO A 94 13.80 15.52 1.19
C PRO A 94 12.63 15.01 0.33
N TRP A 95 12.40 15.62 -0.84
CA TRP A 95 11.28 15.25 -1.71
C TRP A 95 11.36 13.81 -2.23
N ASN A 96 12.57 13.24 -2.31
CA ASN A 96 12.86 11.86 -2.71
C ASN A 96 12.88 10.87 -1.54
N ASP A 97 12.40 11.26 -0.36
CA ASP A 97 12.09 10.30 0.70
C ASP A 97 10.79 9.55 0.37
N LEU A 98 10.84 8.21 0.40
CA LEU A 98 9.68 7.38 0.03
C LEU A 98 8.46 7.66 0.91
N ASN A 99 8.64 7.75 2.23
CA ASN A 99 7.52 7.98 3.13
C ASN A 99 6.87 9.36 2.90
N THR A 100 7.69 10.39 2.63
CA THR A 100 7.22 11.72 2.25
C THR A 100 6.37 11.69 0.98
N GLN A 101 6.80 10.94 -0.05
CA GLN A 101 6.04 10.78 -1.29
C GLN A 101 4.72 10.02 -1.08
N LEU A 102 4.73 8.97 -0.25
CA LEU A 102 3.52 8.21 0.10
C LEU A 102 2.52 9.06 0.90
N GLU A 103 3.00 9.85 1.85
CA GLU A 103 2.17 10.81 2.59
C GLU A 103 1.57 11.89 1.69
N PHE A 104 2.38 12.43 0.76
CA PHE A 104 1.91 13.42 -0.20
C PHE A 104 0.84 12.83 -1.13
N LEU A 105 1.10 11.66 -1.74
CA LEU A 105 0.14 10.92 -2.55
C LEU A 105 -1.20 10.71 -1.83
N HIS A 106 -1.12 10.24 -0.58
CA HIS A 106 -2.30 9.98 0.23
C HIS A 106 -3.07 11.27 0.56
N SER A 107 -2.37 12.39 0.76
CA SER A 107 -2.99 13.70 0.97
C SER A 107 -3.69 14.23 -0.29
N GLU A 108 -3.11 14.01 -1.48
CA GLU A 108 -3.76 14.34 -2.75
C GLU A 108 -5.04 13.51 -2.90
N LEU A 109 -4.95 12.18 -2.72
CA LEU A 109 -6.08 11.26 -2.78
C LEU A 109 -7.21 11.66 -1.83
N LYS A 110 -6.90 12.11 -0.61
CA LYS A 110 -7.92 12.56 0.36
C LYS A 110 -8.43 13.98 0.12
N GLY A 111 -7.83 14.75 -0.78
CA GLY A 111 -8.19 16.14 -1.06
C GLY A 111 -8.51 16.36 -2.53
N PRO A 112 -7.59 16.99 -3.30
CA PRO A 112 -7.83 17.34 -4.70
C PRO A 112 -8.16 16.15 -5.60
N GLU A 113 -7.73 14.94 -5.23
CA GLU A 113 -7.93 13.69 -5.97
C GLU A 113 -9.00 12.77 -5.35
N SER A 114 -9.90 13.35 -4.56
CA SER A 114 -10.96 12.63 -3.83
C SER A 114 -11.89 11.79 -4.72
N ALA A 115 -12.07 12.16 -5.99
CA ALA A 115 -12.82 11.34 -6.95
C ALA A 115 -12.14 9.98 -7.21
N ALA A 116 -10.81 9.98 -7.40
CA ALA A 116 -10.03 8.75 -7.54
C ALA A 116 -10.07 7.94 -6.24
N TYR A 117 -9.94 8.61 -5.09
CA TYR A 117 -10.00 7.95 -3.79
C TYR A 117 -11.36 7.33 -3.47
N ALA A 118 -12.46 7.97 -3.88
CA ALA A 118 -13.80 7.40 -3.76
C ALA A 118 -13.93 6.09 -4.57
N GLY A 119 -13.46 6.10 -5.82
CA GLY A 119 -13.40 4.88 -6.65
C GLY A 119 -12.51 3.80 -6.02
N LEU A 120 -11.35 4.20 -5.51
CA LEU A 120 -10.40 3.29 -4.86
C LEU A 120 -11.02 2.63 -3.63
N THR A 121 -11.64 3.41 -2.74
CA THR A 121 -12.22 2.89 -1.48
C THR A 121 -13.49 2.07 -1.70
N ALA A 122 -14.18 2.24 -2.83
CA ALA A 122 -15.27 1.38 -3.25
C ALA A 122 -14.81 0.03 -3.87
N ALA A 123 -13.54 -0.08 -4.27
CA ALA A 123 -13.01 -1.27 -4.91
C ALA A 123 -12.90 -2.45 -3.94
N GLN A 124 -13.32 -3.62 -4.42
CA GLN A 124 -13.29 -4.89 -3.69
C GLN A 124 -12.16 -5.82 -4.17
N THR A 125 -11.70 -5.63 -5.40
CA THR A 125 -10.61 -6.42 -5.99
C THR A 125 -9.42 -5.54 -6.34
N PRO A 126 -8.19 -6.09 -6.39
CA PRO A 126 -7.03 -5.30 -6.80
C PRO A 126 -7.20 -4.75 -8.22
N GLU A 127 -7.86 -5.47 -9.13
CA GLU A 127 -8.13 -4.99 -10.49
C GLU A 127 -9.02 -3.75 -10.49
N GLN A 128 -10.11 -3.75 -9.71
CA GLN A 128 -10.99 -2.59 -9.55
C GLN A 128 -10.23 -1.41 -8.95
N ALA A 129 -9.41 -1.66 -7.92
CA ALA A 129 -8.59 -0.63 -7.29
C ALA A 129 -7.56 -0.05 -8.26
N GLY A 130 -6.94 -0.91 -9.09
CA GLY A 130 -6.02 -0.51 -10.13
C GLY A 130 -6.67 0.37 -11.20
N GLN A 131 -7.91 0.06 -11.59
CA GLN A 131 -8.69 0.87 -12.52
C GLN A 131 -9.11 2.21 -11.92
N ALA A 132 -9.48 2.25 -10.63
CA ALA A 132 -9.85 3.50 -9.96
C ALA A 132 -8.70 4.53 -9.94
N MET A 133 -7.45 4.08 -9.86
CA MET A 133 -6.27 4.94 -9.89
C MET A 133 -6.00 5.61 -11.25
N LEU A 134 -6.67 5.20 -12.33
CA LEU A 134 -6.60 5.94 -13.61
C LEU A 134 -7.10 7.38 -13.48
N ALA A 135 -8.07 7.63 -12.60
CA ALA A 135 -8.57 8.98 -12.33
C ALA A 135 -7.54 9.88 -11.62
N PHE A 136 -6.54 9.29 -10.97
CA PHE A 136 -5.42 10.00 -10.35
C PHE A 136 -4.32 10.28 -11.39
N GLU A 137 -3.85 9.24 -12.09
CA GLU A 137 -2.74 9.34 -13.05
C GLU A 137 -3.12 10.09 -14.33
N ARG A 138 -4.38 9.97 -14.75
CA ARG A 138 -4.94 10.59 -15.96
C ARG A 138 -4.09 10.44 -17.23
N PRO A 139 -3.63 9.21 -17.58
CA PRO A 139 -2.99 8.98 -18.88
C PRO A 139 -3.96 9.33 -20.02
N LYS A 140 -3.43 9.43 -21.24
CA LYS A 140 -4.28 9.63 -22.41
C LYS A 140 -5.33 8.52 -22.48
N ASP A 141 -6.60 8.91 -22.65
CA ASP A 141 -7.76 8.01 -22.74
C ASP A 141 -8.16 7.32 -21.40
N TRP A 142 -7.71 7.83 -20.25
CA TRP A 142 -8.04 7.29 -18.91
C TRP A 142 -9.54 7.16 -18.61
N ASN A 143 -10.38 7.98 -19.25
CA ASN A 143 -11.83 8.00 -19.08
C ASN A 143 -12.58 7.18 -20.13
N VAL A 144 -11.87 6.50 -21.03
CA VAL A 144 -12.45 5.61 -22.05
C VAL A 144 -12.64 4.21 -21.45
N PRO A 145 -13.86 3.64 -21.46
CA PRO A 145 -14.10 2.31 -20.92
C PRO A 145 -13.18 1.25 -21.54
N GLY A 146 -12.49 0.48 -20.69
CA GLY A 146 -11.58 -0.58 -21.13
C GLY A 146 -10.21 -0.10 -21.62
N ALA A 147 -9.94 1.21 -21.61
CA ALA A 147 -8.59 1.72 -21.75
C ALA A 147 -7.73 1.26 -20.56
N HIS A 148 -6.43 1.14 -20.79
CA HIS A 148 -5.45 0.75 -19.76
C HIS A 148 -5.72 -0.56 -19.01
N PRO A 149 -5.99 -1.69 -19.71
CA PRO A 149 -6.19 -2.99 -19.05
C PRO A 149 -4.97 -3.45 -18.26
N GLU A 150 -3.78 -2.91 -18.56
CA GLU A 150 -2.55 -3.16 -17.82
C GLU A 150 -2.62 -2.71 -16.35
N ARG A 151 -3.40 -1.67 -15.98
CA ARG A 151 -3.49 -1.22 -14.58
C ARG A 151 -4.09 -2.27 -13.66
N ALA A 152 -5.10 -2.97 -14.16
CA ALA A 152 -5.68 -4.12 -13.46
C ALA A 152 -4.62 -5.21 -13.24
N ARG A 153 -3.78 -5.47 -14.27
CA ARG A 153 -2.70 -6.47 -14.17
C ARG A 153 -1.60 -6.06 -13.21
N TYR A 154 -1.24 -4.78 -13.17
CA TYR A 154 -0.24 -4.29 -12.22
C TYR A 154 -0.73 -4.42 -10.79
N ALA A 155 -1.97 -4.04 -10.52
CA ALA A 155 -2.58 -4.20 -9.21
C ALA A 155 -2.67 -5.67 -8.78
N ALA A 156 -3.08 -6.57 -9.68
CA ALA A 156 -3.11 -8.01 -9.41
C ALA A 156 -1.71 -8.57 -9.09
N ARG A 157 -0.68 -8.12 -9.80
CA ARG A 157 0.73 -8.49 -9.53
C ARG A 157 1.19 -7.98 -8.18
N ALA A 158 0.92 -6.71 -7.85
CA ALA A 158 1.24 -6.13 -6.55
C ALA A 158 0.50 -6.87 -5.42
N PHE A 159 -0.76 -7.29 -5.65
CA PHE A 159 -1.52 -8.07 -4.68
C PHE A 159 -0.93 -9.48 -4.49
N ALA A 160 -0.51 -10.14 -5.56
CA ALA A 160 0.19 -11.42 -5.45
C ALA A 160 1.54 -11.31 -4.74
N ALA A 161 2.28 -10.21 -5.00
CA ALA A 161 3.60 -9.98 -4.41
C ALA A 161 3.54 -9.51 -2.96
N TYR A 162 2.54 -8.72 -2.58
CA TYR A 162 2.49 -8.02 -1.29
C TYR A 162 1.27 -8.34 -0.42
N GLY A 163 0.24 -8.94 -0.99
CA GLY A 163 -0.98 -9.31 -0.30
C GLY A 163 -0.81 -10.38 0.77
N PRO A 164 -1.89 -10.75 1.49
CA PRO A 164 -1.85 -11.67 2.63
C PRO A 164 -1.24 -13.05 2.30
N SER A 165 -1.40 -13.51 1.05
CA SER A 165 -0.86 -14.79 0.58
C SER A 165 0.65 -14.76 0.28
N ALA A 166 1.24 -13.57 0.10
CA ALA A 166 2.68 -13.44 -0.18
C ALA A 166 3.56 -13.84 1.03
N SER A 167 3.02 -13.71 2.24
CA SER A 167 3.71 -14.04 3.49
C SER A 167 3.90 -15.56 3.68
N THR A 168 3.25 -16.40 2.88
CA THR A 168 3.35 -17.87 2.97
C THR A 168 4.46 -18.45 2.08
N THR A 169 4.99 -17.69 1.12
CA THR A 169 5.93 -18.22 0.10
C THR A 169 7.42 -18.00 0.42
N LEU A 170 7.75 -17.32 1.53
CA LEU A 170 9.14 -17.10 1.97
C LEU A 170 9.59 -18.04 3.11
N ALA A 171 8.73 -18.97 3.55
CA ALA A 171 9.20 -20.05 4.42
C ALA A 171 9.95 -21.09 3.56
N PRO A 172 11.19 -21.49 3.90
CA PRO A 172 11.80 -22.66 3.26
C PRO A 172 10.87 -23.87 3.45
N PRO A 173 10.87 -24.86 2.52
CA PRO A 173 10.00 -26.01 2.66
C PRO A 173 10.32 -26.69 3.99
N SER A 174 9.39 -26.57 4.95
CA SER A 174 9.52 -27.27 6.22
C SER A 174 9.48 -28.76 5.90
N ALA A 175 10.55 -29.44 6.31
CA ALA A 175 10.71 -30.86 6.19
C ALA A 175 9.43 -31.58 6.62
N THR A 176 9.05 -32.58 5.83
CA THR A 176 7.93 -33.50 6.03
C THR A 176 7.84 -33.94 7.49
N GLN A 177 6.89 -33.40 8.26
CA GLN A 177 6.50 -34.01 9.53
C GLN A 177 5.42 -35.07 9.26
N PRO A 178 5.63 -36.34 9.67
CA PRO A 178 4.63 -37.38 9.50
C PRO A 178 3.43 -37.14 10.42
N SER A 179 2.24 -37.43 9.90
CA SER A 179 0.95 -37.32 10.57
C SER A 179 0.92 -38.15 11.88
N PRO A 180 0.29 -37.67 12.97
CA PRO A 180 0.17 -38.47 14.18
C PRO A 180 -0.83 -39.62 13.96
N GLN A 181 -0.31 -40.85 14.04
CA GLN A 181 -1.12 -42.07 14.13
C GLN A 181 -1.98 -42.03 15.42
N GLN A 182 -3.29 -42.21 15.27
CA GLN A 182 -4.21 -42.41 16.38
C GLN A 182 -3.87 -43.73 17.10
N ALA A 183 -3.70 -43.66 18.42
CA ALA A 183 -3.56 -44.84 19.27
C ALA A 183 -4.90 -45.58 19.41
N PRO A 184 -4.91 -46.92 19.56
CA PRO A 184 -6.14 -47.70 19.67
C PRO A 184 -6.76 -47.55 21.08
N VAL A 185 -8.06 -47.26 21.12
CA VAL A 185 -8.89 -47.26 22.33
C VAL A 185 -9.23 -48.70 22.77
N PRO A 186 -9.19 -49.05 24.07
CA PRO A 186 -9.63 -50.36 24.56
C PRO A 186 -11.18 -50.47 24.61
N PRO A 187 -11.76 -51.69 24.54
CA PRO A 187 -13.21 -51.87 24.60
C PRO A 187 -13.75 -51.72 26.03
N ALA A 188 -14.89 -51.03 26.17
CA ALA A 188 -15.65 -50.92 27.41
C ALA A 188 -16.61 -52.13 27.61
N PRO A 189 -16.94 -52.52 28.86
CA PRO A 189 -17.89 -53.60 29.12
C PRO A 189 -19.35 -53.11 29.04
N ALA A 190 -20.25 -54.01 28.65
CA ALA A 190 -21.68 -53.78 28.48
C ALA A 190 -22.49 -53.97 29.77
N ALA A 191 -23.54 -53.13 29.95
CA ALA A 191 -24.90 -53.42 30.48
C ALA A 191 -25.60 -52.15 31.02
N PRO A 192 -26.93 -52.13 31.27
CA PRO A 192 -28.05 -52.67 30.51
C PRO A 192 -29.12 -51.61 30.17
N ILE A 193 -30.06 -52.08 29.34
CA ILE A 193 -31.30 -51.49 28.82
C ILE A 193 -32.24 -50.96 29.93
N PHE A 194 -32.71 -49.71 29.80
CA PHE A 194 -33.99 -49.24 30.34
C PHE A 194 -34.70 -48.30 29.36
N ALA A 195 -36.02 -48.45 29.32
CA ALA A 195 -36.94 -47.92 28.33
C ALA A 195 -37.47 -46.52 28.67
N GLY A 196 -37.81 -45.75 27.62
CA GLY A 196 -38.86 -44.72 27.66
C GLY A 196 -38.43 -43.29 27.30
N GLY A 197 -39.07 -42.72 26.26
CA GLY A 197 -39.23 -41.26 26.10
C GLY A 197 -38.68 -40.66 24.80
N SER A 198 -39.59 -40.26 23.90
CA SER A 198 -39.38 -39.46 22.68
C SER A 198 -38.91 -38.00 22.96
N PRO A 199 -38.46 -37.23 21.95
CA PRO A 199 -37.33 -36.30 22.08
C PRO A 199 -37.69 -34.86 22.44
N GLY A 200 -36.80 -34.22 23.19
CA GLY A 200 -36.66 -32.77 23.22
C GLY A 200 -35.71 -32.29 22.12
N ALA A 201 -36.10 -31.26 21.38
CA ALA A 201 -35.22 -30.52 20.48
C ALA A 201 -34.89 -29.18 21.14
N SER A 202 -33.74 -29.12 21.82
CA SER A 202 -33.10 -27.86 22.24
C SER A 202 -31.79 -27.73 21.47
N VAL A 203 -31.73 -26.72 20.61
CA VAL A 203 -30.56 -26.33 19.83
C VAL A 203 -29.47 -25.81 20.79
N PRO A 204 -28.23 -26.30 20.75
CA PRO A 204 -27.13 -25.65 21.46
C PRO A 204 -26.62 -24.45 20.65
N GLN A 205 -26.56 -23.27 21.29
CA GLN A 205 -25.80 -22.12 20.79
C GLN A 205 -24.29 -22.40 20.87
N PRO A 206 -23.47 -21.96 19.91
CA PRO A 206 -22.01 -22.02 20.04
C PRO A 206 -21.49 -20.90 20.96
N ALA A 207 -20.46 -21.23 21.74
CA ALA A 207 -19.73 -20.31 22.62
C ALA A 207 -18.98 -19.21 21.84
N PRO A 208 -18.71 -18.04 22.44
CA PRO A 208 -17.96 -16.97 21.77
C PRO A 208 -16.49 -17.34 21.62
N PHE A 209 -15.96 -17.13 20.42
CA PHE A 209 -14.54 -17.21 20.10
C PHE A 209 -13.80 -16.04 20.77
N VAL A 210 -12.75 -16.34 21.54
CA VAL A 210 -11.88 -15.34 22.17
C VAL A 210 -10.65 -15.19 21.28
N ASP A 211 -10.48 -14.02 20.66
CA ASP A 211 -9.28 -13.71 19.88
C ASP A 211 -8.04 -13.55 20.79
N PRO A 212 -6.91 -14.21 20.49
CA PRO A 212 -5.65 -13.91 21.15
C PRO A 212 -5.09 -12.58 20.62
N GLN A 213 -5.05 -11.58 21.50
CA GLN A 213 -4.35 -10.30 21.31
C GLN A 213 -2.88 -10.53 20.96
N VAL A 214 -2.50 -10.26 19.72
CA VAL A 214 -1.09 -10.09 19.31
C VAL A 214 -0.71 -8.64 19.55
N GLN A 215 -0.11 -8.37 20.70
CA GLN A 215 0.44 -7.07 21.04
C GLN A 215 1.78 -6.89 20.32
N ALA A 216 1.79 -6.12 19.23
CA ALA A 216 3.02 -5.67 18.57
C ALA A 216 3.74 -4.61 19.44
N PRO A 217 5.08 -4.54 19.43
CA PRO A 217 5.83 -3.57 20.24
C PRO A 217 5.59 -2.13 19.76
N PRO A 218 5.71 -1.11 20.63
CA PRO A 218 5.49 0.28 20.27
C PRO A 218 6.58 0.79 19.32
N ILE A 219 6.17 1.34 18.18
CA ILE A 219 7.02 2.16 17.32
C ILE A 219 7.15 3.55 17.96
N PHE A 220 8.38 4.01 18.16
CA PHE A 220 8.67 5.32 18.72
C PHE A 220 8.24 6.43 17.76
N PHE A 221 7.17 7.14 18.09
CA PHE A 221 6.85 8.43 17.49
C PHE A 221 7.76 9.51 18.11
N ALA A 222 8.57 10.19 17.29
CA ALA A 222 9.16 11.44 17.72
C ALA A 222 8.02 12.44 18.05
N GLN A 223 8.12 13.11 19.21
CA GLN A 223 7.14 14.11 19.63
C GLN A 223 7.05 15.24 18.60
N ARG A 224 5.87 15.40 17.98
CA ARG A 224 5.58 16.44 16.98
C ARG A 224 5.49 17.79 17.68
N LYS A 225 6.23 18.80 17.18
CA LYS A 225 5.89 20.20 17.48
C LYS A 225 4.51 20.52 16.88
N PRO A 226 3.67 21.34 17.55
CA PRO A 226 2.39 21.75 17.01
C PRO A 226 2.57 22.49 15.67
N ILE A 227 1.67 22.23 14.73
CA ILE A 227 1.63 22.86 13.41
C ILE A 227 1.28 24.35 13.58
N ASP A 228 2.15 25.24 13.10
CA ASP A 228 1.85 26.66 13.00
C ASP A 228 1.00 26.92 11.75
N LEU A 229 -0.29 27.23 11.96
CA LEU A 229 -1.28 27.46 10.90
C LEU A 229 -1.33 28.94 10.44
N SER A 230 -0.41 29.79 10.89
CA SER A 230 -0.46 31.25 10.66
C SER A 230 -0.29 31.68 9.19
N GLY A 231 0.18 30.79 8.30
CA GLY A 231 0.41 31.08 6.87
C GLY A 231 -0.75 30.74 5.92
N LEU A 232 -1.75 29.98 6.35
CA LEU A 232 -2.78 29.41 5.46
C LEU A 232 -3.88 30.37 4.98
N ARG A 233 -3.86 31.65 5.43
CA ARG A 233 -4.82 32.68 4.98
C ARG A 233 -4.30 33.61 3.88
N ALA A 234 -3.02 33.57 3.52
CA ALA A 234 -2.45 34.50 2.53
C ALA A 234 -2.57 34.01 1.07
N ALA A 235 -2.84 32.73 0.83
CA ALA A 235 -2.82 32.14 -0.52
C ALA A 235 -4.17 32.15 -1.27
N LEU A 236 -5.26 32.59 -0.64
CA LEU A 236 -6.61 32.61 -1.25
C LEU A 236 -7.15 34.01 -1.60
N ALA A 237 -6.36 35.08 -1.41
CA ALA A 237 -6.83 36.47 -1.53
C ALA A 237 -6.38 37.21 -2.80
N ARG A 238 -5.88 36.54 -3.84
CA ARG A 238 -5.51 37.19 -5.12
C ARG A 238 -6.17 36.52 -6.31
N ALA A 239 -7.45 36.86 -6.53
CA ALA A 239 -8.07 36.81 -7.84
C ALA A 239 -8.29 38.25 -8.33
N PRO A 240 -7.94 38.62 -9.58
CA PRO A 240 -8.17 39.96 -10.09
C PRO A 240 -9.65 40.17 -10.47
N ILE A 241 -10.19 41.32 -10.10
CA ILE A 241 -11.51 41.81 -10.51
C ILE A 241 -11.37 42.36 -11.94
N PHE A 242 -12.10 41.79 -12.90
CA PHE A 242 -12.28 42.39 -14.22
C PHE A 242 -13.21 43.61 -14.10
N ALA A 243 -12.72 44.80 -14.44
CA ALA A 243 -13.53 46.00 -14.61
C ALA A 243 -13.96 46.10 -16.08
N SER A 244 -15.28 46.16 -16.32
CA SER A 244 -15.87 46.49 -17.61
C SER A 244 -16.08 48.00 -17.72
N SER A 245 -15.58 48.63 -18.77
CA SER A 245 -15.87 50.02 -19.12
C SER A 245 -16.95 50.09 -20.19
N GLN A 246 -17.98 50.90 -19.93
CA GLN A 246 -18.73 51.72 -20.88
C GLN A 246 -18.50 53.17 -20.47
#